data_AF-A0AA39DQC1-F1
#
_entry.id   AF-A0AA39DQC1-F1
#
_cell.length_a   1.000
_cell.length_b   1.000
_cell.length_c   1.000
_cell.angle_alpha   90.00
_cell.angle_beta   90.00
_cell.angle_gamma   90.00
#
_symmetry.space_group_name_H-M   'P 1'
#
loop_
_entity.id
_entity.type
_entity.pdbx_description
1 polymer ?
#
loop_
_entity_poly.entity_id
_entity_poly.type
_entity_poly.pdbx_seq_one_letter_code
_entity_poly.pdbx_strand_id
1 'polypeptide(L)'
;MKRSIEEDISTTIASTTTTTNMRKIAEQKRRAEQQLLQARSSSANNSSHTASTNKPSDPSLDSRHHRSSRDRDRDRDRDRDRDRDSERRNRDREREEEAKVRERARSEKLAEREREKELESIKEQYLGSKKPKKRVIKPSEKFRFSFDWENTEDTSRDMNSLYQNPHEAQLLFGRGFRAGMDRQRRFARKRALRRDRKRLQLRGRRNKPPNCMILLI
;
A
#
# COMPACT_ATOMS: atom_id res chain seq x y z
N MET A 1 -40.72 33.70 -21.75
CA MET A 1 -39.87 34.06 -20.59
C MET A 1 -40.48 33.48 -19.33
N LYS A 2 -40.11 32.26 -18.96
CA LYS A 2 -40.45 31.62 -17.68
C LYS A 2 -39.24 30.76 -17.31
N ARG A 3 -38.20 31.36 -16.75
CA ARG A 3 -37.10 30.62 -16.12
C ARG A 3 -37.52 30.38 -14.66
N SER A 4 -37.51 29.11 -14.29
CA SER A 4 -38.23 28.55 -13.17
C SER A 4 -37.48 28.78 -11.86
N ILE A 5 -38.18 29.34 -10.88
CA ILE A 5 -37.73 29.61 -9.50
C ILE A 5 -37.23 28.33 -8.78
N GLU A 6 -37.56 27.15 -9.31
CA GLU A 6 -37.20 25.85 -8.76
C GLU A 6 -35.72 25.46 -8.98
N GLU A 7 -35.04 26.03 -9.98
CA GLU A 7 -33.64 25.71 -10.28
C GLU A 7 -32.64 26.39 -9.31
N ASP A 8 -32.99 27.57 -8.80
CA ASP A 8 -32.16 28.35 -7.87
C ASP A 8 -32.19 27.77 -6.44
N ILE A 9 -33.29 27.13 -6.04
CA ILE A 9 -33.41 26.50 -4.71
C ILE A 9 -32.54 25.23 -4.65
N SER A 10 -32.53 24.42 -5.71
CA SER A 10 -31.73 23.18 -5.80
C SER A 10 -30.22 23.44 -5.70
N THR A 11 -29.71 24.45 -6.39
CA THR A 11 -28.30 24.85 -6.38
C THR A 11 -27.85 25.42 -5.02
N THR A 12 -28.74 26.08 -4.29
CA THR A 12 -28.48 26.62 -2.95
C THR A 12 -28.40 25.51 -1.89
N ILE A 13 -29.22 24.45 -2.00
CA ILE A 13 -29.16 23.30 -1.07
C ILE A 13 -27.91 22.43 -1.35
N ALA A 14 -27.49 22.32 -2.61
CA ALA A 14 -26.28 21.57 -2.99
C ALA A 14 -24.96 22.23 -2.53
N SER A 15 -24.89 23.57 -2.54
CA SER A 15 -23.71 24.31 -2.07
C SER A 15 -23.58 24.36 -0.53
N THR A 16 -24.70 24.39 0.18
CA THR A 16 -24.71 24.32 1.66
C THR A 16 -24.34 22.92 2.17
N THR A 17 -24.85 21.87 1.55
CA THR A 17 -24.52 20.48 1.93
C THR A 17 -23.05 20.13 1.71
N THR A 18 -22.46 20.53 0.57
CA THR A 18 -21.01 20.36 0.31
C THR A 18 -20.15 21.10 1.33
N THR A 19 -20.50 22.35 1.66
CA THR A 19 -19.78 23.15 2.68
C THR A 19 -19.87 22.52 4.08
N THR A 20 -21.02 21.98 4.47
CA THR A 20 -21.17 21.28 5.77
C THR A 20 -20.37 19.98 5.83
N ASN A 21 -20.28 19.23 4.72
CA ASN A 21 -19.48 18.00 4.66
C ASN A 21 -17.98 18.31 4.77
N MET A 22 -17.50 19.39 4.12
CA MET A 22 -16.11 19.83 4.24
C MET A 22 -15.76 20.28 5.67
N ARG A 23 -16.69 20.95 6.37
CA ARG A 23 -16.50 21.32 7.79
C ARG A 23 -16.43 20.11 8.71
N LYS A 24 -17.27 19.09 8.50
CA LYS A 24 -17.21 17.83 9.29
C LYS A 24 -15.88 17.09 9.10
N ILE A 25 -15.36 17.06 7.88
CA ILE A 25 -14.05 16.44 7.59
C ILE A 25 -12.90 17.21 8.26
N ALA A 26 -12.93 18.55 8.21
CA ALA A 26 -11.94 19.39 8.89
C ALA A 26 -11.96 19.19 10.41
N GLU A 27 -13.14 19.06 11.02
CA GLU A 27 -13.28 18.83 12.45
C GLU A 27 -12.78 17.44 12.88
N GLN A 28 -13.05 16.40 12.07
CA GLN A 28 -12.51 15.05 12.29
C GLN A 28 -10.97 15.04 12.23
N LYS A 29 -10.37 15.75 11.27
CA LYS A 29 -8.92 15.87 11.15
C LYS A 29 -8.29 16.55 12.38
N ARG A 30 -8.92 17.62 12.89
CA ARG A 30 -8.47 18.33 14.10
C ARG A 30 -8.58 17.46 15.36
N ARG A 31 -9.64 16.66 15.49
CA ARG A 31 -9.79 15.70 16.61
C ARG A 31 -8.74 14.60 16.58
N ALA A 32 -8.44 14.05 15.40
CA ALA A 32 -7.39 13.04 15.24
C ALA A 32 -6.00 13.57 15.59
N GLU A 33 -5.68 14.81 15.23
CA GLU A 33 -4.41 15.47 15.57
C GLU A 33 -4.28 15.72 17.08
N GLN A 34 -5.35 16.13 17.76
CA GLN A 34 -5.37 16.27 19.22
C GLN A 34 -5.16 14.94 19.94
N GLN A 35 -5.75 13.84 19.44
CA GLN A 35 -5.52 12.50 20.01
C GLN A 35 -4.06 12.04 19.86
N LEU A 36 -3.42 12.35 18.73
CA LEU A 36 -2.01 12.04 18.50
C LEU A 36 -1.07 12.82 19.43
N LEU A 37 -1.35 14.12 19.64
CA LEU A 37 -0.61 14.94 20.60
C LEU A 37 -0.80 14.44 22.03
N GLN A 38 -2.02 14.04 22.39
CA GLN A 38 -2.31 13.47 23.71
C GLN A 38 -1.58 12.14 23.91
N ALA A 39 -1.63 11.21 22.94
CA ALA A 39 -0.90 9.94 23.00
C ALA A 39 0.64 10.12 23.08
N ARG A 40 1.18 11.17 22.42
CA ARG A 40 2.58 11.55 22.51
C ARG A 40 2.94 12.08 23.90
N SER A 41 2.05 12.86 24.53
CA SER A 41 2.23 13.32 25.92
C SER A 41 2.13 12.20 26.95
N SER A 42 1.24 11.22 26.76
CA SER A 42 1.13 10.04 27.64
C SER A 42 2.37 9.14 27.57
N SER A 43 3.00 9.04 26.40
CA SER A 43 4.25 8.29 26.23
C SER A 43 5.45 8.96 26.91
N ALA A 44 5.43 10.29 27.06
CA ALA A 44 6.51 11.03 27.71
C ALA A 44 6.46 10.97 29.25
N ASN A 45 5.28 10.74 29.84
CA ASN A 45 5.12 10.69 31.31
C ASN A 45 5.34 9.29 31.93
N ASN A 46 5.46 8.23 31.13
CA ASN A 46 5.66 6.86 31.61
C ASN A 46 7.14 6.43 31.73
N SER A 47 8.10 7.36 31.64
CA SER A 47 9.54 7.06 31.72
C SER A 47 10.19 7.45 33.06
N SER A 48 9.40 7.67 34.13
CA SER A 48 9.92 8.22 35.39
C SER A 48 9.70 7.36 36.64
N HIS A 49 9.65 6.03 36.57
CA HIS A 49 9.66 5.18 37.78
C HIS A 49 10.61 3.98 37.64
N THR A 50 11.91 4.20 37.85
CA THR A 50 12.84 3.13 38.25
C THR A 50 12.84 3.04 39.77
N ALA A 51 12.17 2.02 40.29
CA ALA A 51 12.10 1.74 41.72
C ALA A 51 13.50 1.42 42.27
N SER A 52 14.01 2.27 43.17
CA SER A 52 15.19 2.00 43.98
C SER A 52 14.87 0.89 44.98
N THR A 53 15.45 -0.29 44.77
CA THR A 53 15.40 -1.38 45.75
C THR A 53 16.59 -1.24 46.71
N ASN A 54 16.27 -0.90 47.96
CA ASN A 54 17.21 -0.91 49.07
C ASN A 54 17.72 -2.33 49.31
N LYS A 55 19.04 -2.52 49.27
CA LYS A 55 19.72 -3.78 49.62
C LYS A 55 20.83 -3.44 50.64
N PRO A 56 20.95 -4.18 51.75
CA PRO A 56 21.83 -3.79 52.84
C PRO A 56 23.31 -4.00 52.48
N SER A 57 24.15 -3.14 53.03
CA SER A 57 25.60 -3.12 52.88
C SER A 57 26.25 -4.20 53.73
N ASP A 58 27.12 -5.00 53.12
CA ASP A 58 27.99 -5.98 53.80
C ASP A 58 29.45 -5.63 53.43
N PRO A 59 30.34 -5.26 54.38
CA PRO A 59 31.68 -4.81 54.06
C PRO A 59 32.69 -5.93 54.27
N SER A 60 33.00 -6.68 53.23
CA SER A 60 34.36 -7.23 53.07
C SER A 60 34.64 -7.59 51.62
N LEU A 61 35.92 -7.45 51.26
CA LEU A 61 36.63 -7.94 50.07
C LEU A 61 37.31 -6.82 49.28
N ASP A 62 38.36 -6.30 49.92
CA ASP A 62 39.58 -5.87 49.26
C ASP A 62 40.18 -7.03 48.41
N SER A 63 40.95 -6.69 47.35
CA SER A 63 41.84 -7.58 46.58
C SER A 63 41.40 -8.24 45.25
N ARG A 64 40.56 -7.63 44.38
CA ARG A 64 40.42 -8.11 42.96
C ARG A 64 40.28 -7.04 41.87
N HIS A 65 40.89 -5.87 42.03
CA HIS A 65 40.61 -4.71 41.17
C HIS A 65 41.43 -4.58 39.86
N HIS A 66 42.07 -5.64 39.33
CA HIS A 66 42.86 -5.56 38.09
C HIS A 66 42.46 -6.52 36.95
N ARG A 67 41.47 -7.42 37.14
CA ARG A 67 40.94 -8.25 36.05
C ARG A 67 39.62 -7.74 35.44
N SER A 68 38.87 -6.89 36.15
CA SER A 68 37.56 -6.39 35.70
C SER A 68 37.63 -5.29 34.63
N SER A 69 38.77 -4.60 34.48
CA SER A 69 38.86 -3.50 33.51
C SER A 69 38.94 -4.01 32.06
N ARG A 70 39.64 -5.13 31.81
CA ARG A 70 39.76 -5.72 30.47
C ARG A 70 38.46 -6.35 29.94
N ASP A 71 37.59 -6.85 30.81
CA ASP A 71 36.29 -7.38 30.39
C ASP A 71 35.26 -6.26 30.13
N ARG A 72 35.32 -5.16 30.89
CA ARG A 72 34.49 -3.96 30.61
C ARG A 72 34.85 -3.27 29.30
N ASP A 73 36.13 -3.27 28.91
CA ASP A 73 36.55 -2.71 27.62
C ASP A 73 36.04 -3.55 26.44
N ARG A 74 36.01 -4.89 26.57
CA ARG A 74 35.41 -5.80 25.57
C ARG A 74 33.90 -5.63 25.42
N ASP A 75 33.18 -5.37 26.51
CA ASP A 75 31.73 -5.16 26.45
C ASP A 75 31.39 -3.79 25.82
N ARG A 76 32.19 -2.74 26.08
CA ARG A 76 32.07 -1.45 25.38
C ARG A 76 32.34 -1.54 23.87
N ASP A 77 33.31 -2.35 23.45
CA ASP A 77 33.59 -2.55 22.03
C ASP A 77 32.45 -3.32 21.32
N ARG A 78 31.83 -4.31 21.99
CA ARG A 78 30.64 -5.01 21.48
C ARG A 78 29.42 -4.11 21.35
N ASP A 79 29.21 -3.18 22.28
CA ASP A 79 28.09 -2.25 22.23
C ASP A 79 28.27 -1.22 21.10
N ARG A 80 29.50 -0.72 20.88
CA ARG A 80 29.81 0.11 19.70
C ARG A 80 29.59 -0.61 18.37
N ASP A 81 29.93 -1.90 18.29
CA ASP A 81 29.70 -2.69 17.07
C ASP A 81 28.21 -2.96 16.82
N ARG A 82 27.41 -3.14 17.88
CA ARG A 82 25.94 -3.22 17.77
C ARG A 82 25.31 -1.91 17.33
N ASP A 83 25.79 -0.77 17.84
CA ASP A 83 25.29 0.55 17.45
C ASP A 83 25.57 0.83 15.97
N ARG A 84 26.78 0.51 15.49
CA ARG A 84 27.11 0.60 14.06
C ARG A 84 26.27 -0.33 13.18
N ASP A 85 26.03 -1.57 13.61
CA ASP A 85 25.19 -2.51 12.84
C ASP A 85 23.72 -2.07 12.82
N SER A 86 23.21 -1.52 13.93
CA SER A 86 21.88 -0.89 13.99
C SER A 86 21.77 0.33 13.07
N GLU A 87 22.78 1.19 13.06
CA GLU A 87 22.79 2.38 12.20
C GLU A 87 22.85 2.00 10.71
N ARG A 88 23.65 0.99 10.37
CA ARG A 88 23.71 0.42 9.00
C ARG A 88 22.35 -0.14 8.58
N ARG A 89 21.70 -0.92 9.45
CA ARG A 89 20.35 -1.46 9.19
C ARG A 89 19.29 -0.37 9.09
N ASN A 90 19.39 0.71 9.88
CA ASN A 90 18.47 1.84 9.76
C ASN A 90 18.66 2.58 8.44
N ARG A 91 19.90 2.79 7.99
CA ARG A 91 20.18 3.41 6.69
C ARG A 91 19.70 2.53 5.52
N ASP A 92 19.82 1.22 5.64
CA ASP A 92 19.28 0.28 4.65
C ASP A 92 17.73 0.30 4.63
N ARG A 93 17.07 0.37 5.80
CA ARG A 93 15.61 0.53 5.88
C ARG A 93 15.14 1.86 5.30
N GLU A 94 15.83 2.96 5.61
CA GLU A 94 15.52 4.29 5.09
C GLU A 94 15.59 4.31 3.56
N ARG A 95 16.61 3.67 2.98
CA ARG A 95 16.74 3.51 1.53
C ARG A 95 15.63 2.64 0.93
N GLU A 96 15.22 1.58 1.61
CA GLU A 96 14.10 0.72 1.19
C GLU A 96 12.76 1.48 1.25
N GLU A 97 12.55 2.29 2.30
CA GLU A 97 11.38 3.15 2.46
C GLU A 97 11.34 4.24 1.38
N GLU A 98 12.47 4.89 1.08
CA GLU A 98 12.57 5.91 0.02
C GLU A 98 12.28 5.30 -1.37
N ALA A 99 12.78 4.10 -1.64
CA ALA A 99 12.47 3.36 -2.86
C ALA A 99 10.97 3.05 -2.96
N LYS A 100 10.35 2.64 -1.86
CA LYS A 100 8.93 2.33 -1.78
C LYS A 100 8.05 3.58 -1.90
N VAL A 101 8.48 4.72 -1.37
CA VAL A 101 7.81 6.01 -1.56
C VAL A 101 7.87 6.43 -3.02
N ARG A 102 9.02 6.28 -3.69
CA ARG A 102 9.17 6.57 -5.12
C ARG A 102 8.32 5.64 -5.99
N GLU A 103 8.26 4.35 -5.64
CA GLU A 103 7.39 3.38 -6.32
C GLU A 103 5.91 3.76 -6.15
N ARG A 104 5.50 4.07 -4.92
CA ARG A 104 4.13 4.51 -4.61
C ARG A 104 3.73 5.76 -5.40
N ALA A 105 4.62 6.76 -5.49
CA ALA A 105 4.38 7.96 -6.27
C ALA A 105 4.21 7.67 -7.78
N ARG A 106 4.97 6.70 -8.33
CA ARG A 106 4.81 6.27 -9.73
C ARG A 106 3.49 5.54 -9.95
N SER A 107 3.13 4.64 -9.04
CA SER A 107 1.85 3.92 -9.08
C SER A 107 0.66 4.87 -8.94
N GLU A 108 0.76 5.86 -8.06
CA GLU A 108 -0.27 6.88 -7.87
C GLU A 108 -0.47 7.73 -9.14
N LYS A 109 0.61 8.17 -9.77
CA LYS A 109 0.54 8.90 -11.05
C LYS A 109 -0.05 8.07 -12.20
N LEU A 110 0.17 6.75 -12.20
CA LEU A 110 -0.45 5.86 -13.16
C LEU A 110 -1.95 5.69 -12.88
N ALA A 111 -2.32 5.49 -11.62
CA ALA A 111 -3.72 5.39 -11.21
C ALA A 111 -4.50 6.69 -11.49
N GLU A 112 -3.87 7.85 -11.34
CA GLU A 112 -4.45 9.14 -11.68
C GLU A 112 -4.71 9.25 -13.19
N ARG A 113 -3.74 8.87 -14.04
CA ARG A 113 -3.92 8.81 -15.50
C ARG A 113 -5.01 7.82 -15.92
N GLU A 114 -5.15 6.69 -15.24
CA GLU A 114 -6.22 5.73 -15.52
C GLU A 114 -7.59 6.33 -15.19
N ARG A 115 -7.74 7.00 -14.04
CA ARG A 115 -8.97 7.72 -13.67
C ARG A 115 -9.32 8.82 -14.66
N GLU A 116 -8.34 9.58 -15.13
CA GLU A 116 -8.56 10.62 -16.15
C GLU A 116 -9.12 10.02 -17.45
N LYS A 117 -8.59 8.87 -17.89
CA LYS A 117 -9.08 8.16 -19.08
C LYS A 117 -10.48 7.59 -18.88
N GLU A 118 -10.81 7.07 -17.69
CA GLU A 118 -12.17 6.64 -17.36
C GLU A 118 -13.15 7.80 -17.46
N LEU A 119 -12.80 8.97 -16.90
CA LEU A 119 -13.61 10.18 -16.98
C LEU A 119 -13.73 10.69 -18.42
N GLU A 120 -12.67 10.60 -19.21
CA GLU A 120 -12.68 10.97 -20.63
C GLU A 120 -13.58 10.03 -21.44
N SER A 121 -13.55 8.73 -21.16
CA SER A 121 -14.43 7.74 -21.80
C SER A 121 -15.90 8.00 -21.49
N ILE A 122 -16.24 8.27 -20.22
CA ILE A 122 -17.60 8.66 -19.81
C ILE A 122 -18.00 9.96 -20.51
N LYS A 123 -17.12 10.96 -20.51
CA LYS A 123 -17.36 12.24 -21.17
C LYS A 123 -17.61 12.05 -22.67
N GLU A 124 -16.82 11.22 -23.34
CA GLU A 124 -16.99 10.90 -24.76
C GLU A 124 -18.30 10.16 -25.03
N GLN A 125 -18.71 9.23 -24.17
CA GLN A 125 -19.96 8.48 -24.31
C GLN A 125 -21.19 9.38 -24.22
N TYR A 126 -21.20 10.38 -23.33
CA TYR A 126 -22.37 11.22 -23.07
C TYR A 126 -22.35 12.56 -23.81
N LEU A 127 -21.19 13.20 -24.00
CA LEU A 127 -21.09 14.46 -24.75
C LEU A 127 -20.75 14.24 -26.23
N GLY A 128 -20.34 13.03 -26.62
CA GLY A 128 -19.90 12.70 -27.97
C GLY A 128 -18.52 13.26 -28.29
N SER A 129 -17.63 12.45 -28.86
CA SER A 129 -16.35 12.94 -29.40
C SER A 129 -16.49 13.43 -30.83
N LYS A 130 -15.60 14.36 -31.21
CA LYS A 130 -15.40 14.74 -32.60
C LYS A 130 -14.62 13.61 -33.28
N LYS A 131 -15.27 12.89 -34.20
CA LYS A 131 -14.64 11.79 -34.96
C LYS A 131 -13.33 12.26 -35.60
N PRO A 132 -12.18 11.60 -35.35
CA PRO A 132 -10.93 11.97 -35.98
C PRO A 132 -11.09 11.83 -37.51
N LYS A 133 -10.70 12.88 -38.25
CA LYS A 133 -10.76 12.88 -39.71
C LYS A 133 -9.82 11.81 -40.24
N LYS A 134 -10.32 10.93 -41.11
CA LYS A 134 -9.50 9.92 -41.79
C LYS A 134 -8.38 10.63 -42.57
N ARG A 135 -7.13 10.35 -42.22
CA ARG A 135 -5.98 10.86 -42.96
C ARG A 135 -5.97 10.22 -44.35
N VAL A 136 -5.62 11.02 -45.37
CA VAL A 136 -5.42 10.51 -46.73
C VAL A 136 -4.17 9.63 -46.71
N ILE A 137 -4.37 8.32 -46.86
CA ILE A 137 -3.29 7.32 -46.91
C ILE A 137 -2.71 7.31 -48.32
N LYS A 138 -1.38 7.28 -48.42
CA LYS A 138 -0.69 7.19 -49.72
C LYS A 138 -0.97 5.81 -50.34
N PRO A 139 -1.20 5.71 -51.66
CA PRO A 139 -1.51 4.44 -52.31
C PRO A 139 -0.51 3.30 -52.02
N SER A 140 0.79 3.59 -51.87
CA SER A 140 1.82 2.60 -51.55
C SER A 140 1.72 2.00 -50.13
N GLU A 141 1.15 2.74 -49.18
CA GLU A 141 0.88 2.26 -47.82
C GLU A 141 -0.38 1.39 -47.79
N LYS A 142 -1.32 1.66 -48.70
CA LYS A 142 -2.54 0.88 -48.91
C LYS A 142 -2.29 -0.53 -49.45
N PHE A 143 -1.13 -0.78 -50.07
CA PHE A 143 -0.71 -2.10 -50.60
C PHE A 143 0.36 -2.79 -49.75
N ARG A 144 0.75 -2.21 -48.62
CA ARG A 144 1.66 -2.86 -47.67
C ARG A 144 0.83 -3.75 -46.75
N PHE A 145 0.63 -5.00 -47.16
CA PHE A 145 -0.05 -5.99 -46.33
C PHE A 145 0.75 -6.26 -45.06
N SER A 146 0.30 -5.77 -43.91
CA SER A 146 0.73 -6.27 -42.61
C SER A 146 -0.17 -7.45 -42.24
N PHE A 147 0.42 -8.62 -42.07
CA PHE A 147 -0.29 -9.80 -41.57
C PHE A 147 -0.32 -9.85 -40.03
N ASP A 148 0.45 -8.96 -39.38
CA ASP A 148 0.46 -8.81 -37.94
C ASP A 148 -0.71 -7.94 -37.48
N TRP A 149 -1.26 -8.28 -36.31
CA TRP A 149 -2.23 -7.45 -35.61
C TRP A 149 -1.55 -6.18 -35.09
N GLU A 150 -2.13 -5.02 -35.37
CA GLU A 150 -1.61 -3.76 -34.85
C GLU A 150 -1.96 -3.64 -33.35
N ASN A 151 -1.01 -3.17 -32.52
CA ASN A 151 -1.24 -3.02 -31.08
C ASN A 151 -2.34 -1.98 -30.72
N THR A 152 -2.70 -1.11 -31.67
CA THR A 152 -3.80 -0.14 -31.53
C THR A 152 -5.17 -0.81 -31.68
N GLU A 153 -5.23 -2.02 -32.24
CA GLU A 153 -6.44 -2.84 -32.35
C GLU A 153 -6.67 -3.72 -31.10
N ASP A 154 -5.75 -3.71 -30.13
CA ASP A 154 -5.88 -4.44 -28.86
C ASP A 154 -6.94 -3.81 -27.95
N THR A 155 -8.11 -4.45 -27.86
CA THR A 155 -9.24 -4.02 -27.01
C THR A 155 -9.21 -4.66 -25.62
N SER A 156 -8.22 -5.50 -25.31
CA SER A 156 -8.19 -6.24 -24.03
C SER A 156 -7.83 -5.37 -22.83
N ARG A 157 -7.27 -4.18 -23.06
CA ARG A 157 -6.87 -3.24 -22.01
C ARG A 157 -8.03 -2.32 -21.64
N ASP A 158 -8.75 -2.71 -20.61
CA ASP A 158 -9.71 -1.84 -19.95
C ASP A 158 -9.01 -0.84 -19.00
N MET A 159 -9.59 0.35 -18.87
CA MET A 159 -9.16 1.36 -17.89
C MET A 159 -9.50 0.92 -16.47
N ASN A 160 -10.61 0.18 -16.30
CA ASN A 160 -11.05 -0.28 -14.99
C ASN A 160 -10.30 -1.55 -14.54
N SER A 161 -9.66 -1.44 -13.38
CA SER A 161 -8.93 -2.53 -12.70
C SER A 161 -9.74 -3.85 -12.52
N LEU A 162 -11.07 -3.74 -12.40
CA LEU A 162 -11.96 -4.90 -12.27
C LEU A 162 -11.94 -5.79 -13.52
N TYR A 163 -11.80 -5.18 -14.69
CA TYR A 163 -11.77 -5.87 -15.97
C TYR A 163 -10.34 -6.22 -16.42
N GLN A 164 -9.31 -5.61 -15.82
CA GLN A 164 -7.91 -6.00 -16.02
C GLN A 164 -7.56 -7.34 -15.35
N ASN A 165 -8.20 -7.66 -14.21
CA ASN A 165 -8.06 -8.96 -13.55
C ASN A 165 -9.41 -9.68 -13.48
N PRO A 166 -9.97 -10.14 -14.62
CA PRO A 166 -11.19 -10.93 -14.59
C PRO A 166 -10.96 -12.17 -13.74
N HIS A 167 -11.87 -12.43 -12.79
CA HIS A 167 -11.83 -13.65 -12.01
C HIS A 167 -11.96 -14.85 -12.96
N GLU A 168 -10.85 -15.55 -13.19
CA GLU A 168 -10.86 -16.75 -14.02
C GLU A 168 -11.83 -17.77 -13.40
N ALA A 169 -12.89 -18.10 -14.14
CA ALA A 169 -13.86 -19.09 -13.71
C ALA A 169 -13.14 -20.40 -13.35
N GLN A 170 -13.48 -20.97 -12.20
CA GLN A 170 -12.95 -22.26 -11.79
C GLN A 170 -13.60 -23.34 -12.67
N LEU A 171 -12.98 -23.61 -13.82
CA LEU A 171 -13.45 -24.60 -14.78
C LEU A 171 -13.69 -25.95 -14.09
N LEU A 172 -14.89 -26.51 -14.28
CA LEU A 172 -15.35 -27.75 -13.67
C LEU A 172 -15.05 -27.80 -12.16
N PHE A 173 -15.45 -26.78 -11.40
CA PHE A 173 -15.26 -26.69 -9.95
C PHE A 173 -13.80 -26.93 -9.50
N GLY A 174 -12.83 -26.48 -10.31
CA GLY A 174 -11.40 -26.59 -10.01
C GLY A 174 -10.76 -27.95 -10.36
N ARG A 175 -11.53 -28.88 -10.93
CA ARG A 175 -11.06 -30.15 -11.50
C ARG A 175 -10.69 -30.04 -12.98
N GLY A 176 -11.26 -29.07 -13.69
CA GLY A 176 -11.08 -28.88 -15.14
C GLY A 176 -9.92 -27.97 -15.52
N PHE A 177 -9.54 -28.06 -16.80
CA PHE A 177 -8.50 -27.23 -17.41
C PHE A 177 -9.03 -26.47 -18.63
N ARG A 178 -8.44 -25.30 -18.91
CA ARG A 178 -8.77 -24.45 -20.06
C ARG A 178 -8.14 -25.13 -21.27
N ALA A 179 -8.94 -25.35 -22.32
CA ALA A 179 -8.47 -25.99 -23.54
C ALA A 179 -7.27 -25.24 -24.12
N GLY A 180 -6.36 -25.97 -24.78
CA GLY A 180 -5.15 -25.41 -25.40
C GLY A 180 -4.02 -25.02 -24.43
N MET A 181 -4.26 -25.02 -23.11
CA MET A 181 -3.19 -24.83 -22.12
C MET A 181 -2.55 -26.15 -21.75
N ASP A 182 -1.22 -26.20 -21.78
CA ASP A 182 -0.47 -27.37 -21.31
C ASP A 182 -0.82 -27.72 -19.84
N ARG A 183 -1.08 -29.02 -19.63
CA ARG A 183 -1.44 -29.58 -18.33
C ARG A 183 -0.31 -29.38 -17.34
N GLN A 184 0.94 -29.65 -17.72
CA GLN A 184 2.09 -29.54 -16.81
C GLN A 184 2.31 -28.11 -16.37
N ARG A 185 2.30 -27.14 -17.31
CA ARG A 185 2.40 -25.71 -17.01
C ARG A 185 1.31 -25.23 -16.05
N ARG A 186 0.06 -25.70 -16.20
CA ARG A 186 -1.02 -25.35 -15.28
C ARG A 186 -0.87 -25.97 -13.90
N PHE A 187 -0.42 -27.23 -13.80
CA PHE A 187 -0.10 -27.85 -12.51
C PHE A 187 1.05 -27.15 -11.80
N ALA A 188 2.10 -26.74 -12.53
CA ALA A 188 3.21 -25.97 -11.98
C ALA A 188 2.75 -24.62 -11.44
N ARG A 189 1.96 -23.86 -12.22
CA ARG A 189 1.36 -22.59 -11.78
C ARG A 189 0.48 -22.78 -10.53
N LYS A 190 -0.39 -23.80 -10.50
CA LYS A 190 -1.22 -24.12 -9.32
C LYS A 190 -0.39 -24.49 -8.10
N ARG A 191 0.70 -25.25 -8.27
CA ARG A 191 1.64 -25.59 -7.18
C ARG A 191 2.37 -24.37 -6.63
N ALA A 192 2.81 -23.46 -7.50
CA ALA A 192 3.46 -22.21 -7.13
C ALA A 192 2.51 -21.32 -6.29
N LEU A 193 1.31 -21.03 -6.80
CA LEU A 193 0.29 -20.26 -6.07
C LEU A 193 -0.03 -20.85 -4.69
N ARG A 194 -0.10 -22.18 -4.57
CA ARG A 194 -0.31 -22.85 -3.29
C ARG A 194 0.87 -22.68 -2.32
N ARG A 195 2.12 -22.71 -2.82
CA ARG A 195 3.32 -22.45 -2.02
C ARG A 195 3.33 -21.00 -1.51
N ASP A 196 3.04 -20.05 -2.39
CA ASP A 196 2.99 -18.62 -2.04
C ASP A 196 1.89 -18.33 -1.02
N ARG A 197 0.71 -18.94 -1.18
CA ARG A 197 -0.37 -18.85 -0.18
C ARG A 197 0.07 -19.38 1.19
N LYS A 198 0.74 -20.53 1.23
CA LYS A 198 1.28 -21.09 2.49
C LYS A 198 2.34 -20.16 3.10
N ARG A 199 3.21 -19.57 2.28
CA ARG A 199 4.26 -18.62 2.73
C ARG A 199 3.64 -17.35 3.32
N LEU A 200 2.60 -16.80 2.69
CA LEU A 200 1.84 -15.66 3.20
C LEU A 200 1.13 -15.98 4.52
N GLN A 201 0.49 -17.15 4.63
CA GLN A 201 -0.11 -17.59 5.90
C GLN A 201 0.93 -17.71 7.02
N LEU A 202 2.11 -18.25 6.73
CA LEU A 202 3.21 -18.33 7.69
C LEU A 202 3.80 -16.95 8.05
N ARG A 203 3.76 -15.97 7.14
CA ARG A 203 4.11 -14.57 7.46
C ARG A 203 3.04 -13.90 8.31
N GLY A 204 1.76 -14.10 7.99
CA GLY A 204 0.64 -13.58 8.79
C GLY A 204 0.59 -14.16 10.21
N ARG A 205 0.96 -15.44 10.39
CA ARG A 205 1.09 -16.06 11.72
C ARG A 205 2.28 -15.53 12.53
N ARG A 206 3.36 -15.10 11.86
CA ARG A 206 4.53 -14.48 12.51
C ARG A 206 4.30 -13.04 12.95
N ASN A 207 3.36 -12.34 12.32
CA ASN A 207 3.00 -10.95 12.62
C ASN A 207 1.72 -10.82 13.46
N LYS A 208 1.20 -11.92 14.04
CA LYS A 208 0.01 -11.87 14.90
C LYS A 208 0.47 -11.52 16.33
N PRO A 209 -0.03 -10.43 16.95
CA PRO A 209 0.36 -10.07 18.31
C PRO A 209 -0.07 -11.18 19.28
N PRO A 210 0.78 -11.56 20.26
CA PRO A 210 0.40 -12.50 21.30
C PRO A 210 -0.54 -11.76 22.25
N ASN A 211 -1.86 -11.80 21.98
CA ASN A 211 -2.98 -11.63 22.92
C ASN A 211 -4.28 -11.45 22.12
N CYS A 212 -4.87 -12.56 21.68
CA CYS A 212 -6.27 -12.61 21.26
C CYS A 212 -6.91 -13.82 21.95
N MET A 213 -6.95 -13.80 23.28
CA MET A 213 -7.84 -14.65 24.06
C MET A 213 -9.27 -14.18 23.74
N ILE A 214 -10.00 -14.99 22.99
CA ILE A 214 -11.45 -14.87 22.82
C ILE A 214 -12.05 -15.27 24.18
N LEU A 215 -12.48 -14.29 24.97
CA LEU A 215 -13.49 -14.54 26.01
C LEU A 215 -14.81 -14.78 25.28
N LEU A 216 -15.18 -16.06 25.16
CA LEU A 216 -16.56 -16.47 24.98
C LEU A 216 -17.21 -16.40 26.37
N ILE A 217 -18.09 -15.41 26.55
CA ILE A 217 -19.19 -15.47 27.51
C ILE A 217 -20.42 -15.91 26.70
#